data_AF-A0AA42YBK1-F1
#
_entry.id   AF-A0AA42YBK1-F1
#
_cell.length_a   1.000
_cell.length_b   1.000
_cell.length_c   1.000
_cell.angle_alpha   90.00
_cell.angle_beta   90.00
_cell.angle_gamma   90.00
#
_symmetry.space_group_name_H-M   'P 1'
#
loop_
_entity.id
_entity.type
_entity.pdbx_description
1 polymer ?
#
loop_
_entity_poly.entity_id
_entity_poly.type
_entity_poly.pdbx_seq_one_letter_code
_entity_poly.pdbx_strand_id
1 'polypeptide(L)'
;FLGPETNVSYGDKVIGTNHTLPTRGAARYTGGLWVGKFMKTCTYQECTPEASVEIGDYCSRLCAIERFWGHKEQADLRLRRYGGRDVGLHRSKPERT
;
A
#
# COMPACT_ATOMS: atom_id res chain seq x y z
N PHE A 1 -25.17 -0.08 22.12
CA PHE A 1 -26.19 0.41 23.07
C PHE A 1 -25.86 -0.20 24.42
N LEU A 2 -25.53 0.63 25.42
CA LEU A 2 -25.02 0.18 26.72
C LEU A 2 -25.90 0.78 27.83
N GLY A 3 -26.40 -0.06 28.74
CA GLY A 3 -27.27 0.35 29.84
C GLY A 3 -28.75 0.54 29.47
N PRO A 4 -29.67 0.50 30.46
CA PRO A 4 -31.12 0.67 30.24
C PRO A 4 -31.52 2.07 29.74
N GLU A 5 -30.65 3.06 29.86
CA GLU A 5 -30.86 4.45 29.44
C GLU A 5 -30.62 4.66 27.94
N THR A 6 -30.00 3.69 27.24
CA THR A 6 -29.56 3.87 25.84
C THR A 6 -30.33 2.95 24.88
N ASN A 7 -31.49 3.41 24.40
CA ASN A 7 -32.28 2.66 23.42
C ASN A 7 -31.82 2.86 21.96
N VAL A 8 -32.33 2.03 21.05
CA VAL A 8 -32.02 2.06 19.60
C VAL A 8 -32.54 3.34 18.93
N SER A 9 -33.72 3.82 19.33
CA SER A 9 -34.36 4.99 18.73
C SER A 9 -33.51 6.26 18.86
N TYR A 10 -32.73 6.42 19.93
CA TYR A 10 -31.78 7.53 20.05
C TYR A 10 -30.66 7.46 19.01
N GLY A 11 -30.13 6.25 18.77
CA GLY A 11 -29.15 5.94 17.72
C GLY A 11 -29.67 6.19 16.32
N ASP A 12 -30.96 5.90 16.09
CA ASP A 12 -31.61 6.07 14.80
C ASP A 12 -31.93 7.52 14.46
N LYS A 13 -31.92 8.43 15.44
CA LYS A 13 -32.54 9.76 15.29
C LYS A 13 -31.64 10.92 15.69
N VAL A 14 -31.05 10.92 16.89
CA VAL A 14 -30.58 12.18 17.51
C VAL A 14 -29.25 12.11 18.23
N ILE A 15 -28.76 10.94 18.61
CA ILE A 15 -27.58 10.85 19.50
C ILE A 15 -26.23 11.04 18.78
N GLY A 16 -26.24 11.13 17.44
CA GLY A 16 -25.07 11.46 16.61
C GLY A 16 -24.38 10.26 15.93
N THR A 17 -24.68 9.02 16.33
CA THR A 17 -24.22 7.83 15.59
C THR A 17 -24.90 7.73 14.23
N ASN A 18 -24.23 7.15 13.23
CA ASN A 18 -24.84 6.92 11.92
C ASN A 18 -25.63 5.60 11.92
N HIS A 19 -26.91 5.64 11.56
CA HIS A 19 -27.77 4.44 11.52
C HIS A 19 -27.68 3.65 10.20
N THR A 20 -26.90 4.12 9.21
CA THR A 20 -26.64 3.37 7.98
C THR A 20 -25.58 2.31 8.28
N LEU A 21 -26.06 1.17 8.78
CA LEU A 21 -25.22 0.08 9.26
C LEU A 21 -25.25 -1.13 8.32
N PRO A 22 -24.17 -1.93 8.25
CA PRO A 22 -24.14 -3.15 7.44
C PRO A 22 -25.08 -4.23 8.00
N THR A 23 -25.82 -4.89 7.12
CA THR A 23 -26.74 -5.99 7.47
C THR A 23 -26.26 -7.33 6.90
N ARG A 24 -27.01 -8.43 7.11
CA ARG A 24 -26.69 -9.77 6.58
C ARG A 24 -25.28 -10.29 6.95
N GLY A 25 -24.79 -9.92 8.14
CA GLY A 25 -23.47 -10.33 8.64
C GLY A 25 -22.28 -9.53 8.11
N ALA A 26 -22.51 -8.50 7.28
CA ALA A 26 -21.44 -7.67 6.74
C ALA A 26 -20.65 -6.89 7.81
N ALA A 27 -21.23 -6.72 9.02
CA ALA A 27 -20.54 -6.14 10.18
C ALA A 27 -19.25 -6.89 10.57
N ARG A 28 -19.02 -8.12 10.08
CA ARG A 28 -17.77 -8.87 10.29
C ARG A 28 -16.55 -8.31 9.54
N TYR A 29 -16.76 -7.57 8.46
CA TYR A 29 -15.67 -7.09 7.59
C TYR A 29 -15.83 -5.63 7.14
N THR A 30 -16.91 -4.95 7.51
CA THR A 30 -17.10 -3.50 7.29
C THR A 30 -17.84 -2.86 8.45
N GLY A 31 -17.61 -1.56 8.66
CA GLY A 31 -18.30 -0.74 9.67
C GLY A 31 -19.49 0.04 9.11
N GLY A 32 -20.17 0.79 9.99
CA GLY A 32 -21.20 1.77 9.64
C GLY A 32 -20.69 2.89 8.74
N LEU A 33 -21.62 3.60 8.09
CA LEU A 33 -21.30 4.81 7.34
C LEU A 33 -20.64 5.85 8.26
N TRP A 34 -19.54 6.44 7.81
CA TRP A 34 -18.82 7.49 8.52
C TRP A 34 -18.13 8.40 7.51
N VAL A 35 -17.55 9.52 7.97
CA VAL A 35 -16.95 10.54 7.09
C VAL A 35 -15.92 9.98 6.12
N GLY A 36 -15.11 8.99 6.53
CA GLY A 36 -14.11 8.36 5.66
C GLY A 36 -14.68 7.63 4.45
N LYS A 37 -15.98 7.31 4.43
CA LYS A 37 -16.65 6.77 3.23
C LYS A 37 -16.79 7.80 2.10
N PHE A 38 -16.68 9.09 2.43
CA PHE A 38 -16.70 10.20 1.49
C PHE A 38 -15.31 10.77 1.20
N MET A 39 -14.27 10.25 1.85
CA MET A 39 -12.88 10.62 1.61
C MET A 39 -12.20 9.60 0.70
N LYS A 40 -11.15 10.04 -0.01
CA LYS A 40 -10.22 9.16 -0.71
C LYS A 40 -8.88 9.21 0.01
N THR A 41 -8.39 8.06 0.48
CA THR A 41 -7.06 7.95 1.07
C THR A 41 -6.03 7.87 -0.06
N CYS A 42 -5.39 9.00 -0.37
CA CYS A 42 -4.32 9.07 -1.35
C CYS A 42 -2.96 8.89 -0.65
N THR A 43 -2.23 7.83 -1.01
CA THR A 43 -0.84 7.63 -0.55
C THR A 43 0.13 8.32 -1.51
N TYR A 44 1.13 9.03 -0.97
CA TYR A 44 2.23 9.61 -1.74
C TYR A 44 3.56 9.16 -1.15
N GLN A 45 4.60 9.14 -1.97
CA GLN A 45 5.97 8.86 -1.54
C GLN A 45 6.93 9.84 -2.19
N GLU A 46 7.95 10.22 -1.44
CA GLU A 46 9.06 11.02 -1.90
C GLU A 46 10.35 10.33 -1.44
N CYS A 47 11.36 10.33 -2.30
CA CYS A 47 12.63 9.66 -2.02
C CYS A 47 13.77 10.62 -2.31
N THR A 48 14.74 10.68 -1.39
CA THR A 48 16.01 11.32 -1.68
C THR A 48 16.78 10.45 -2.70
N PRO A 49 17.82 10.99 -3.35
CA PRO A 49 18.70 10.19 -4.21
C PRO A 49 19.28 8.97 -3.49
N GLU A 50 19.70 9.11 -2.23
CA GLU A 50 20.31 8.05 -1.43
C GLU A 50 19.31 6.92 -1.15
N ALA A 51 18.09 7.28 -0.72
CA ALA A 51 17.01 6.31 -0.51
C ALA A 51 16.60 5.59 -1.80
N SER A 52 16.63 6.30 -2.94
CA SER A 52 16.35 5.71 -4.25
C SER A 52 17.39 4.64 -4.64
N VAL A 53 18.64 4.80 -4.22
CA VAL A 53 19.69 3.79 -4.44
C VAL A 53 19.49 2.58 -3.55
N GLU A 54 19.16 2.79 -2.27
CA GLU A 54 18.94 1.69 -1.33
C GLU A 54 17.72 0.84 -1.71
N ILE A 55 16.55 1.48 -1.89
CA ILE A 55 15.31 0.78 -2.25
C ILE A 55 15.40 0.19 -3.66
N GLY A 56 16.07 0.90 -4.59
CA GLY A 56 16.31 0.42 -5.95
C GLY A 56 17.10 -0.90 -6.00
N ASP A 57 18.05 -1.11 -5.09
CA ASP A 57 18.85 -2.34 -5.03
C ASP A 57 17.98 -3.55 -4.70
N TYR A 58 17.14 -3.42 -3.68
CA TYR A 58 16.17 -4.45 -3.31
C TYR A 58 15.16 -4.69 -4.45
N CYS A 59 14.59 -3.62 -5.00
CA CYS A 59 13.60 -3.70 -6.08
C CYS A 59 14.15 -4.42 -7.32
N SER A 60 15.38 -4.08 -7.75
CA SER A 60 16.05 -4.74 -8.87
C SER A 60 16.16 -6.25 -8.68
N ARG A 61 16.59 -6.68 -7.49
CA ARG A 61 16.78 -8.09 -7.15
C ARG A 61 15.45 -8.84 -7.05
N LEU A 62 14.41 -8.25 -6.43
CA LEU A 62 13.08 -8.84 -6.38
C LEU A 62 12.49 -8.99 -7.79
N CYS A 63 12.56 -7.93 -8.61
CA CYS A 63 12.03 -7.97 -9.97
C CYS A 63 12.74 -9.01 -10.85
N ALA A 64 14.04 -9.27 -10.61
CA ALA A 64 14.75 -10.34 -11.30
C ALA A 64 14.21 -11.74 -10.94
N ILE A 65 13.85 -11.96 -9.67
CA ILE A 65 13.27 -13.22 -9.18
C ILE A 65 11.86 -13.40 -9.75
N GLU A 66 11.06 -12.33 -9.79
CA GLU A 66 9.70 -12.32 -10.32
C GLU A 66 9.63 -12.31 -11.85
N ARG A 67 10.77 -12.18 -12.54
CA ARG A 67 10.89 -12.03 -14.01
C ARG A 67 10.15 -10.80 -14.55
N PHE A 68 10.12 -9.72 -13.77
CA PHE A 68 9.43 -8.48 -14.11
C PHE A 68 10.40 -7.41 -14.62
N TRP A 69 10.93 -7.64 -15.83
CA TRP A 69 12.09 -6.92 -16.36
C TRP A 69 11.90 -5.41 -16.53
N GLY A 70 10.68 -4.95 -16.86
CA GLY A 70 10.42 -3.50 -16.95
C GLY A 70 10.54 -2.78 -15.61
N HIS A 71 10.09 -3.40 -14.52
CA HIS A 71 10.21 -2.84 -13.18
C HIS A 71 11.65 -2.92 -12.67
N LYS A 72 12.34 -4.03 -12.97
CA LYS A 72 13.78 -4.16 -12.73
C LYS A 72 14.54 -3.01 -13.40
N GLU A 73 14.31 -2.78 -14.68
CA GLU A 73 15.02 -1.74 -15.41
C GLU A 73 14.72 -0.34 -14.85
N GLN A 74 13.48 -0.08 -14.42
CA GLN A 74 13.18 1.17 -13.72
C GLN A 74 14.02 1.34 -12.45
N ALA A 75 14.19 0.30 -11.63
CA ALA A 75 15.04 0.34 -10.45
C ALA A 75 16.53 0.49 -10.81
N ASP A 76 17.01 -0.27 -11.80
CA ASP A 76 18.39 -0.23 -12.29
C ASP A 76 18.77 1.15 -12.81
N LEU A 77 17.85 1.87 -13.46
CA LEU A 77 18.07 3.26 -13.88
C LEU A 77 18.37 4.18 -12.70
N ARG A 78 17.79 3.96 -11.52
CA ARG A 78 18.09 4.76 -10.31
C ARG A 78 19.44 4.38 -9.74
N LEU A 79 19.80 3.10 -9.78
CA LEU A 79 21.12 2.61 -9.36
C LEU A 79 22.24 3.18 -10.24
N ARG A 80 22.02 3.26 -11.56
CA ARG A 80 22.92 3.93 -12.49
C ARG A 80 22.99 5.43 -12.23
N ARG A 81 21.83 6.09 -12.18
CA ARG A 81 21.75 7.56 -12.10
C ARG A 81 22.25 8.14 -10.78
N TYR A 82 21.92 7.52 -9.66
CA TYR A 82 22.18 8.06 -8.32
C TYR A 82 23.25 7.27 -7.55
N GLY A 83 23.46 5.99 -7.89
CA GLY A 83 24.44 5.13 -7.22
C GLY A 83 25.71 4.87 -8.00
N GLY A 84 25.79 5.27 -9.28
CA GLY A 84 26.92 4.96 -10.15
C GLY A 84 27.15 3.46 -10.39
N ARG A 85 26.14 2.62 -10.14
CA ARG A 85 26.22 1.16 -10.26
C ARG A 85 25.45 0.68 -11.49
N ASP A 86 26.12 -0.02 -12.40
CA ASP A 86 25.43 -0.69 -13.50
C ASP A 86 25.16 -2.16 -13.15
N VAL A 87 23.89 -2.46 -12.89
CA VAL A 87 23.42 -3.81 -12.58
C VAL A 87 22.68 -4.33 -13.81
N GLY A 88 23.36 -5.14 -14.61
CA GLY A 88 22.80 -5.65 -15.88
C GLY A 88 21.42 -6.32 -15.75
N LEU A 89 20.66 -6.31 -16.84
CA LEU A 89 19.32 -6.94 -16.93
C LEU A 89 19.35 -8.45 -16.67
N HIS A 90 20.45 -9.10 -17.05
CA HIS A 90 20.68 -10.52 -16.85
C HIS A 90 22.07 -10.66 -16.22
N ARG A 91 22.17 -11.21 -15.01
CA ARG A 91 23.44 -11.84 -14.62
C ARG A 91 23.60 -13.02 -15.58
N SER A 92 24.43 -12.89 -16.61
CA SER A 92 25.06 -14.08 -17.17
C SER A 92 25.73 -14.79 -16.01
N LYS A 93 25.37 -16.06 -15.78
CA LYS A 93 26.16 -16.89 -14.87
C LYS A 93 27.62 -16.76 -15.34
N PRO A 94 28.60 -16.56 -14.44
CA PRO A 94 29.99 -16.70 -14.86
C PRO A 94 30.13 -18.10 -15.45
N GLU A 95 30.70 -18.20 -16.66
CA GLU A 95 31.08 -19.48 -17.22
C GLU A 95 31.93 -20.20 -16.18
N ARG A 96 31.47 -21.38 -15.74
CA ARG A 96 32.30 -22.28 -14.95
C ARG A 96 33.48 -22.65 -15.87
N THR A 97 34.66 -22.16 -15.52
CA THR A 97 35.93 -22.74 -15.96
C THR A 97 36.10 -24.12 -15.34
#